data_AF-A0A519DFZ4-F1
#
_entry.id   AF-A0A519DFZ4-F1
#
_cell.length_a   1.000
_cell.length_b   1.000
_cell.length_c   1.000
_cell.angle_alpha   90.00
_cell.angle_beta   90.00
_cell.angle_gamma   90.00
#
_symmetry.space_group_name_H-M   'P 1'
#
loop_
_entity.id
_entity.type
_entity.pdbx_description
1 polymer ?
#
loop_
_entity_poly.entity_id
_entity_poly.type
_entity_poly.pdbx_seq_one_letter_code
_entity_poly.pdbx_strand_id
1 'polypeptide(L)'
;MLTKAEGLGIYRELMQEDLTRRTSIQDGVYPSLICVGSFASGHLGPEHLREIIRVVRPNAPIVIYMNAEHFDVKDFPGGTGFRLRTQTIWTRSIAAES
;
A
#
# COMPACT_ATOMS: atom_id res chain seq x y z
N MET A 1 11.51 -10.89 9.51
CA MET A 1 11.72 -9.71 8.64
C MET A 1 12.10 -8.49 9.48
N LEU A 2 11.34 -8.13 10.50
CA LEU A 2 11.63 -6.97 11.38
C LEU A 2 13.00 -7.04 12.06
N THR A 3 13.42 -8.19 12.58
CA THR A 3 14.77 -8.36 13.18
C THR A 3 15.91 -7.99 12.21
N LYS A 4 15.74 -8.26 10.90
CA LYS A 4 16.74 -7.85 9.90
C LYS A 4 16.70 -6.33 9.66
N ALA A 5 15.51 -5.73 9.70
CA ALA A 5 15.34 -4.29 9.54
C ALA A 5 15.89 -3.49 10.74
N GLU A 6 15.67 -4.00 11.96
CA GLU A 6 16.25 -3.44 13.20
C GLU A 6 17.78 -3.37 13.11
N GLY A 7 18.42 -4.43 12.62
CA GLY A 7 19.87 -4.49 12.43
C GLY A 7 20.45 -3.46 11.46
N LEU A 8 19.61 -2.80 10.64
CA LEU A 8 20.07 -1.72 9.76
C LEU A 8 20.19 -0.37 10.47
N GLY A 9 19.44 -0.16 11.57
CA GLY A 9 19.47 1.09 12.33
C GLY A 9 19.01 2.34 11.58
N ILE A 10 18.41 2.20 10.39
CA ILE A 10 17.96 3.32 9.54
C ILE A 10 16.48 3.66 9.69
N TYR A 11 15.69 2.76 10.26
CA TYR A 11 14.25 2.97 10.46
C TYR A 11 14.03 3.69 11.79
N ARG A 12 13.22 4.75 11.74
CA ARG A 12 12.82 5.49 12.95
C ARG A 12 11.98 4.64 13.89
N GLU A 13 11.09 3.83 13.32
CA GLU A 13 10.15 2.98 14.04
C GLU A 13 9.85 1.75 13.19
N LEU A 14 9.66 0.61 13.86
CA LEU A 14 9.30 -0.67 13.24
C LEU A 14 8.08 -1.22 13.98
N MET A 15 7.05 -1.62 13.21
CA MET A 15 5.78 -2.08 13.75
C MET A 15 5.40 -3.41 13.09
N GLN A 16 4.76 -4.29 13.86
CA GLN A 16 4.16 -5.52 13.35
C GLN A 16 2.64 -5.41 13.47
N GLU A 17 1.96 -5.32 12.34
CA GLU A 17 0.51 -5.12 12.26
C GLU A 17 -0.13 -6.12 11.30
N ASP A 18 -1.39 -6.47 11.55
CA ASP A 18 -2.21 -7.31 10.68
C ASP A 18 -3.09 -6.44 9.78
N LEU A 19 -2.73 -6.33 8.50
CA LEU A 19 -3.46 -5.53 7.50
C LEU A 19 -4.83 -6.10 7.13
N THR A 20 -5.20 -7.30 7.60
CA THR A 20 -6.55 -7.85 7.47
C THR A 20 -7.52 -7.26 8.49
N ARG A 21 -7.00 -6.49 9.45
CA ARG A 21 -7.73 -5.87 10.55
C ARG A 21 -7.36 -4.39 10.66
N ARG A 22 -8.08 -3.66 11.50
CA ARG A 22 -7.71 -2.28 11.84
C ARG A 22 -6.42 -2.29 12.65
N THR A 23 -5.41 -1.59 12.17
CA THR A 23 -4.10 -1.46 12.82
C THR A 23 -4.16 -0.49 14.00
N SER A 24 -3.13 -0.52 14.86
CA SER A 24 -2.98 0.42 15.97
C SER A 24 -2.76 1.89 15.54
N ILE A 25 -2.49 2.13 14.25
CA ILE A 25 -2.13 3.44 13.71
C ILE A 25 -3.39 4.32 13.58
N GLN A 26 -3.30 5.58 14.01
CA GLN A 26 -4.41 6.52 13.88
C GLN A 26 -4.65 6.95 12.43
N ASP A 27 -5.85 7.46 12.16
CA ASP A 27 -6.20 8.03 10.85
C ASP A 27 -5.37 9.28 10.55
N GLY A 28 -4.91 9.44 9.30
CA GLY A 28 -4.28 10.69 8.84
C GLY A 28 -2.96 11.07 9.52
N VAL A 29 -2.19 10.11 10.04
CA VAL A 29 -0.91 10.39 10.73
C VAL A 29 0.19 10.75 9.74
N TYR A 30 0.32 9.98 8.66
CA TYR A 30 1.47 10.04 7.77
C TYR A 30 1.27 11.01 6.60
N PRO A 31 2.25 11.87 6.27
CA PRO A 31 2.16 12.81 5.15
C PRO A 31 2.48 12.18 3.79
N SER A 32 2.82 10.90 3.74
CA SER A 32 3.08 10.12 2.52
C SER A 32 3.13 8.63 2.85
N LEU A 33 2.90 7.77 1.86
CA LEU A 33 3.05 6.33 2.02
C LEU A 33 3.80 5.69 0.85
N ILE A 34 4.70 4.76 1.18
CA ILE A 34 5.32 3.84 0.22
C ILE A 34 5.01 2.42 0.68
N CYS A 35 4.43 1.61 -0.20
CA CYS A 35 4.22 0.18 0.01
C CYS A 35 4.95 -0.60 -1.09
N VAL A 36 5.80 -1.56 -0.69
CA VAL A 36 6.57 -2.39 -1.61
C VAL A 36 6.38 -3.85 -1.23
N GLY A 37 5.88 -4.66 -2.16
CA GLY A 37 5.89 -6.12 -2.04
C GLY A 37 4.82 -6.75 -1.14
N SER A 38 3.93 -5.96 -0.52
CA SER A 38 2.88 -6.50 0.37
C SER A 38 1.66 -7.09 -0.38
N PHE A 39 1.41 -6.64 -1.62
CA PHE A 39 0.21 -7.01 -2.41
C PHE A 39 0.57 -7.89 -3.62
N ALA A 40 1.25 -9.02 -3.37
CA ALA A 40 1.61 -10.03 -4.39
C ALA A 40 0.66 -11.25 -4.35
N SER A 41 1.16 -12.46 -4.63
CA SER A 41 0.41 -13.73 -4.71
C SER A 41 -0.27 -14.18 -3.42
N GLY A 42 -0.05 -13.46 -2.30
CA GLY A 42 -0.54 -13.81 -0.97
C GLY A 42 -1.93 -13.30 -0.58
N HIS A 43 -2.24 -13.47 0.70
CA HIS A 43 -3.54 -13.33 1.40
C HIS A 43 -4.21 -11.95 1.33
N LEU A 44 -3.50 -10.91 0.86
CA LEU A 44 -4.03 -9.55 0.81
C LEU A 44 -4.60 -9.24 -0.58
N GLY A 45 -5.90 -8.98 -0.64
CA GLY A 45 -6.60 -8.43 -1.78
C GLY A 45 -6.80 -6.90 -1.72
N PRO A 46 -7.43 -6.31 -2.76
CA PRO A 46 -7.66 -4.87 -2.89
C PRO A 46 -8.40 -4.24 -1.71
N GLU A 47 -9.28 -4.98 -1.04
CA GLU A 47 -10.03 -4.55 0.14
C GLU A 47 -9.12 -4.09 1.29
N HIS A 48 -7.91 -4.65 1.39
CA HIS A 48 -6.94 -4.31 2.43
C HIS A 48 -6.17 -3.01 2.15
N LEU A 49 -6.24 -2.46 0.93
CA LEU A 49 -5.67 -1.15 0.63
C LEU A 49 -6.30 -0.04 1.49
N ARG A 50 -7.57 -0.22 1.90
CA ARG A 50 -8.26 0.78 2.73
C ARG A 50 -7.55 1.04 4.05
N GLU A 51 -6.98 0.00 4.67
CA GLU A 51 -6.31 0.16 5.95
C GLU A 51 -5.01 0.96 5.82
N ILE A 52 -4.21 0.71 4.78
CA ILE A 52 -3.00 1.50 4.56
C ILE A 52 -3.30 2.91 4.03
N ILE A 53 -4.44 3.13 3.35
CA ILE A 53 -4.83 4.46 2.88
C ILE A 53 -5.32 5.33 4.05
N ARG A 54 -6.08 4.79 5.01
CA ARG A 54 -6.67 5.62 6.10
C ARG A 54 -5.62 6.28 6.99
N VAL A 55 -4.46 5.65 7.17
CA VAL A 55 -3.37 6.19 8.01
C VAL A 55 -2.63 7.36 7.34
N VAL A 56 -2.89 7.61 6.06
CA VAL A 56 -2.30 8.69 5.28
C VAL A 56 -3.19 9.92 5.34
N ARG A 57 -2.57 11.09 5.46
CA ARG A 57 -3.28 12.38 5.44
C ARG A 57 -4.12 12.53 4.16
N PRO A 58 -5.27 13.22 4.22
CA PRO A 58 -5.94 13.64 3.00
C PRO A 58 -4.99 14.38 2.06
N ASN A 59 -5.07 14.08 0.76
CA ASN A 59 -4.25 14.66 -0.31
C ASN A 59 -2.73 14.33 -0.25
N ALA A 60 -2.28 13.48 0.65
CA ALA A 60 -0.88 13.06 0.67
C ALA A 60 -0.57 12.00 -0.42
N PRO A 61 0.65 12.00 -0.98
CA PRO A 61 1.05 11.07 -2.02
C PRO A 61 1.17 9.64 -1.47
N ILE A 62 0.68 8.68 -2.26
CA ILE A 62 0.75 7.25 -1.99
C ILE A 62 1.40 6.57 -3.20
N VAL A 63 2.46 5.81 -2.94
CA VAL A 63 3.15 5.00 -3.96
C VAL A 63 3.05 3.54 -3.55
N ILE A 64 2.47 2.72 -4.42
CA ILE A 64 2.35 1.28 -4.22
C ILE A 64 3.04 0.58 -5.36
N TYR A 65 4.08 -0.17 -5.04
CA TYR A 65 4.76 -1.05 -5.97
C TYR A 65 4.23 -2.47 -5.82
N MET A 66 3.71 -3.02 -6.92
CA MET A 66 3.26 -4.40 -7.00
C MET A 66 3.60 -4.99 -8.38
N ASN A 67 3.68 -6.32 -8.44
CA ASN A 67 3.90 -7.03 -9.70
C ASN A 67 2.69 -6.82 -10.64
N ALA A 68 2.96 -6.55 -11.92
CA ALA A 68 1.94 -6.14 -12.89
C ALA A 68 0.86 -7.21 -13.13
N GLU A 69 1.23 -8.49 -13.19
CA GLU A 69 0.28 -9.59 -13.41
C GLU A 69 -0.75 -9.66 -12.26
N HIS A 70 -0.31 -9.40 -11.04
CA HIS A 70 -1.18 -9.45 -9.85
C HIS A 70 -2.15 -8.26 -9.78
N PHE A 71 -1.74 -7.09 -10.28
CA PHE A 71 -2.58 -5.89 -10.33
C PHE A 71 -3.84 -6.14 -11.18
N ASP A 72 -3.66 -6.78 -12.33
CA ASP A 72 -4.74 -7.03 -13.29
C ASP A 72 -5.60 -8.25 -12.88
N VAL A 73 -5.00 -9.35 -12.39
CA VAL A 73 -5.72 -10.58 -12.02
C VAL A 73 -6.65 -10.40 -10.79
N LYS A 74 -6.26 -9.58 -9.81
CA LYS A 74 -7.05 -9.35 -8.59
C LYS A 74 -8.07 -8.20 -8.70
N ASP A 75 -8.25 -7.63 -9.89
CA ASP A 75 -9.13 -6.48 -10.15
C ASP A 75 -8.93 -5.34 -9.12
N PHE A 76 -7.69 -4.94 -8.87
CA PHE A 76 -7.40 -3.78 -8.03
C PHE A 76 -8.13 -2.50 -8.49
N PRO A 77 -8.30 -2.26 -9.81
CA PRO A 77 -9.10 -1.14 -10.30
C PRO A 77 -10.59 -1.17 -9.93
N GLY A 78 -11.24 -2.35 -9.94
CA GLY A 78 -12.69 -2.49 -9.71
C GLY A 78 -13.07 -2.91 -8.28
N GLY A 79 -12.28 -3.75 -7.62
CA GLY A 79 -12.58 -4.37 -6.32
C GLY A 79 -12.37 -3.48 -5.09
N THR A 80 -11.69 -2.34 -5.23
CA THR A 80 -11.39 -1.46 -4.07
C THR A 80 -12.62 -0.70 -3.56
N GLY A 81 -13.75 -0.67 -4.28
CA GLY A 81 -14.86 0.27 -4.02
C GLY A 81 -14.42 1.74 -4.04
N PHE A 82 -13.16 1.97 -4.39
CA PHE A 82 -12.51 3.25 -4.54
C PHE A 82 -12.55 3.48 -6.04
N ARG A 83 -13.36 4.44 -6.47
CA ARG A 83 -13.32 4.85 -7.86
C ARG A 83 -11.98 5.54 -8.09
N LEU A 84 -10.93 4.76 -8.41
CA LEU A 84 -9.60 5.25 -8.78
C LEU A 84 -9.65 6.16 -10.03
N ARG A 85 -10.81 6.21 -10.69
CA ARG A 85 -11.16 7.12 -11.79
C ARG A 85 -12.19 8.15 -11.38
N THR A 86 -11.78 9.17 -10.65
CA THR A 86 -12.25 10.56 -10.84
C THR A 86 -11.35 11.49 -10.05
N GLN A 87 -10.74 12.43 -10.77
CA GLN A 87 -9.71 13.38 -10.34
C GLN A 87 -8.28 12.86 -10.52
N THR A 88 -7.42 13.77 -10.95
CA THR A 88 -6.10 13.65 -11.59
C THR A 88 -4.98 13.07 -10.70
N ILE A 89 -5.33 12.22 -9.72
CA ILE A 89 -4.51 11.90 -8.55
C ILE A 89 -3.90 10.49 -8.58
N TRP A 90 -4.19 9.68 -9.60
CA TRP A 90 -3.67 8.32 -9.75
C TRP A 90 -3.04 8.12 -11.12
N THR A 91 -1.78 7.71 -11.12
CA THR A 91 -1.04 7.31 -12.34
C THR A 91 -0.54 5.88 -12.15
N ARG A 92 -0.95 4.97 -13.03
CA ARG A 92 -0.30 3.65 -13.14
C ARG A 92 0.93 3.83 -14.02
N SER A 93 2.10 3.59 -13.45
CA SER A 93 3.35 3.48 -14.20
C SER A 93 3.77 2.02 -14.21
N ILE A 94 3.91 1.44 -15.40
CA ILE A 94 4.45 0.09 -15.58
C ILE A 94 5.90 0.27 -16.01
N ALA A 95 6.85 -0.26 -15.23
CA ALA A 95 8.22 -0.35 -15.70
C ALA A 95 8.25 -1.35 -16.86
N ALA A 96 8.60 -0.89 -18.06
CA ALA A 96 8.84 -1.79 -19.17
C ALA A 96 10.07 -2.64 -18.84
N GLU A 97 9.95 -3.97 -18.95
CA GLU A 97 11.11 -4.86 -18.88
C GLU A 97 11.99 -4.55 -20.11
N SER A 98 13.25 -4.19 -19.86
CA SER A 98 14.28 -3.95 -20.86
C SER A 98 14.95 -5.24 -21.29
#